data_AF-A0A956Z0S0-F1
#
_entry.id   AF-A0A956Z0S0-F1
#
_cell.length_a   1.000
_cell.length_b   1.000
_cell.length_c   1.000
_cell.angle_alpha   90.00
_cell.angle_beta   90.00
_cell.angle_gamma   90.00
#
_symmetry.space_group_name_H-M   'P 1'
#
loop_
_entity.id
_entity.type
_entity.pdbx_description
1 polymer ?
#
loop_
_entity_poly.entity_id
_entity_poly.type
_entity_poly.pdbx_seq_one_letter_code
_entity_poly.pdbx_strand_id
1 'polypeptide(L)' 'MGDNRNNSNDSRFFGPVPRANLIGEALVRYWPPSDWGVITRFRFP' A
#
# COMPACT_ATOMS: atom_id res chain seq x y z
N MET A 1 3.70 -7.11 1.64
CA MET A 1 2.98 -7.84 2.69
C MET A 1 2.22 -6.83 3.50
N GLY A 2 0.94 -7.09 3.77
CA GLY A 2 0.08 -6.13 4.44
C GLY A 2 0.57 -5.85 5.85
N ASP A 3 0.41 -4.61 6.30
CA ASP A 3 0.89 -4.19 7.62
C ASP A 3 0.15 -4.91 8.77
N ASN A 4 -1.10 -5.33 8.54
CA ASN A 4 -1.85 -6.21 9.45
C ASN A 4 -1.53 -7.70 9.19
N ARG A 5 -0.34 -8.13 9.61
CA ARG A 5 0.23 -9.44 9.24
C ARG A 5 -0.63 -10.66 9.56
N ASN A 6 -1.42 -10.63 10.62
CA ASN A 6 -2.25 -11.75 11.08
C ASN A 6 -3.61 -11.83 10.39
N ASN A 7 -4.07 -10.75 9.74
CA ASN A 7 -5.38 -10.70 9.09
C ASN A 7 -5.31 -10.19 7.64
N SER A 8 -4.11 -10.24 7.05
CA SER A 8 -3.89 -9.85 5.66
C SER A 8 -3.74 -11.11 4.82
N ASN A 9 -4.79 -11.41 4.04
CA ASN A 9 -4.66 -12.26 2.87
C ASN A 9 -3.89 -11.45 1.82
N ASP A 10 -2.57 -11.63 1.78
CA ASP A 10 -1.67 -11.01 0.83
C ASP A 10 -0.95 -12.06 -0.02
N SER A 11 0.11 -11.66 -0.73
CA SER A 11 0.88 -12.53 -1.62
C SER A 11 1.43 -13.81 -0.96
N ARG A 12 1.42 -13.93 0.38
CA ARG A 12 1.69 -15.20 1.09
C ARG A 12 0.65 -16.27 0.80
N PHE A 13 -0.60 -15.89 0.53
CA PHE A 13 -1.71 -16.79 0.26
C PHE A 13 -2.01 -16.97 -1.23
N PHE A 14 -1.90 -15.91 -2.05
CA PHE A 14 -2.28 -15.94 -3.47
C PHE A 14 -1.12 -15.77 -4.46
N GLY A 15 0.12 -15.67 -3.97
CA GLY A 15 1.30 -15.48 -4.82
C GLY A 15 1.53 -14.03 -5.27
N PRO A 16 2.54 -13.77 -6.12
CA PRO A 16 2.90 -12.43 -6.56
C PRO A 16 1.82 -11.82 -7.48
N VAL A 17 1.55 -10.52 -7.31
CA VAL A 17 0.62 -9.77 -8.17
C VAL A 17 1.32 -9.35 -9.47
N PRO A 18 0.76 -9.63 -10.65
CA PRO A 18 1.31 -9.16 -11.92
C PRO A 18 1.42 -7.63 -11.99
N ARG A 19 2.51 -7.10 -12.59
CA ARG A 19 2.73 -5.64 -12.71
C ARG A 19 1.60 -4.89 -13.39
N ALA A 20 0.91 -5.52 -14.34
CA ALA A 20 -0.23 -4.93 -15.05
C ALA A 20 -1.41 -4.57 -14.13
N ASN A 21 -1.49 -5.19 -12.95
CA ASN A 21 -2.57 -4.94 -11.98
C ASN A 21 -2.21 -3.85 -10.96
N LEU A 22 -1.04 -3.22 -11.08
CA LEU A 22 -0.62 -2.12 -10.22
C LEU A 22 -1.21 -0.80 -10.75
N ILE A 23 -2.15 -0.22 -10.01
CA ILE A 23 -2.83 1.03 -10.41
C ILE A 23 -2.01 2.27 -10.00
N GLY A 24 -1.35 2.26 -8.83
CA GLY A 24 -0.53 3.38 -8.35
C GLY A 24 -0.10 3.26 -6.88
N GLU A 25 0.72 4.21 -6.42
CA GLU A 25 1.13 4.34 -5.02
C GLU A 25 0.20 5.29 -4.24
N ALA A 26 0.09 5.09 -2.92
CA ALA A 26 -0.61 6.02 -2.04
C ALA A 26 0.22 7.31 -1.89
N LEU A 27 -0.35 8.45 -2.31
CA LEU A 27 0.35 9.74 -2.32
C LEU A 27 -0.02 10.62 -1.12
N VAL A 28 -1.26 10.50 -0.61
CA VAL A 28 -1.80 11.37 0.45
C VAL A 28 -2.49 10.51 1.50
N ARG A 29 -2.18 10.76 2.77
CA ARG A 29 -2.97 10.30 3.91
C ARG A 29 -3.93 11.43 4.28
N TYR A 30 -5.21 11.20 4.12
CA TYR A 30 -6.21 12.20 4.47
C TYR A 30 -6.78 12.05 5.90
N TRP A 31 -6.61 10.88 6.53
CA TRP A 31 -7.17 10.53 7.84
C TRP A 31 -6.17 9.71 8.70
N PRO A 32 -6.18 9.86 10.04
CA PRO A 32 -6.95 10.84 10.85
C PRO A 32 -6.53 12.28 10.56
N PRO A 33 -7.40 13.29 10.81
CA PRO A 33 -7.11 14.68 10.41
C PRO A 33 -5.86 15.25 11.09
N SER A 34 -5.53 14.72 12.27
CA SER A 34 -4.29 15.04 13.00
C SER A 34 -3.02 14.60 12.30
N ASP A 35 -3.10 13.57 11.46
CA ASP A 35 -2.00 12.98 10.69
C ASP A 35 -2.21 13.18 9.17
N TRP A 36 -2.95 14.22 8.78
CA TRP A 36 -3.09 14.59 7.38
C TRP A 36 -1.72 14.97 6.79
N GLY A 37 -1.36 14.40 5.64
CA GLY A 37 -0.07 14.69 5.02
C GLY A 37 0.20 13.96 3.71
N VAL A 38 1.26 14.40 3.04
CA VAL A 38 1.77 13.79 1.80
C VAL A 38 2.79 12.71 2.15
N ILE A 39 2.67 11.54 1.52
CA ILE A 39 3.61 10.44 1.67
C ILE A 39 4.84 10.80 0.82
N THR A 40 5.96 11.13 1.48
CA THR A 40 7.18 11.63 0.82
C THR A 40 8.04 10.53 0.17
N ARG A 41 7.61 9.27 0.29
CA ARG A 41 8.38 8.10 -0.12
C ARG A 41 7.76 7.44 -1.34
N PHE A 42 8.01 8.04 -2.49
CA PHE A 42 7.71 7.42 -3.78
C PHE A 42 8.76 6.34 -4.08
N ARG A 43 8.32 5.14 -4.42
CA ARG A 43 9.20 4.00 -4.65
C ARG A 43 8.99 3.32 -6.00
N PHE A 44 8.04 3.80 -6.80
CA PHE A 44 7.83 3.32 -8.17
C PHE A 44 8.68 4.10 -9.18
N PRO A 45 9.56 3.43 -9.93
CA PRO A 45 9.98 3.87 -11.25
C PRO A 45 8.96 3.48 -12.35
#